data_AF-A0A3N5HMM8-F1
#
_entry.id   AF-A0A3N5HMM8-F1
#
_cell.length_a   1.000
_cell.length_b   1.000
_cell.length_c   1.000
_cell.angle_alpha   90.00
_cell.angle_beta   90.00
_cell.angle_gamma   90.00
#
_symmetry.space_group_name_H-M   'P 1'
#
loop_
_entity.id
_entity.type
_entity.pdbx_description
1 polymer ?
#
loop_
_entity_poly.entity_id
_entity_poly.type
_entity_poly.pdbx_seq_one_letter_code
_entity_poly.pdbx_strand_id
1 'polypeptide(L)'
;CIFIGVHCHYANLTLKMIRAGTNCLTMAICAEQGHEDAMLTIRDSDTMKLRKTAQVFKRVREEMGIKLPENGENVRFTGTQTRVHGGKTHTNPLTFAPVAVGVAGATAFGHSAEQMKREG
;
A
#
# COMPACT_ATOMS: atom_id res chain seq x y z
N CYS A 1 5.76 0.12 -11.08
CA CYS A 1 5.71 0.65 -9.70
C CYS A 1 4.93 -0.33 -8.84
N ILE A 2 5.50 -0.76 -7.71
CA ILE A 2 4.88 -1.70 -6.76
C ILE A 2 4.65 -0.90 -5.47
N PHE A 3 3.47 -0.99 -4.87
CA PHE A 3 3.21 -0.48 -3.53
C PHE A 3 3.47 -1.59 -2.53
N ILE A 4 4.44 -1.40 -1.64
CA ILE A 4 4.87 -2.41 -0.66
C ILE A 4 4.66 -1.82 0.74
N GLY A 5 3.74 -2.41 1.51
CA GLY A 5 3.57 -2.08 2.92
C GLY A 5 4.57 -2.86 3.76
N VAL A 6 5.40 -2.17 4.54
CA VAL A 6 6.37 -2.76 5.46
C VAL A 6 6.16 -2.12 6.82
N HIS A 7 6.26 -2.90 7.91
CA HIS A 7 6.29 -2.32 9.25
C HIS A 7 7.51 -1.41 9.39
N CYS A 8 7.32 -0.21 9.97
CA CYS A 8 8.36 0.82 10.03
C CYS A 8 9.69 0.31 10.62
N HIS A 9 9.64 -0.56 11.63
CA HIS A 9 10.83 -1.17 12.25
C HIS A 9 11.74 -1.94 11.26
N TYR A 10 11.16 -2.48 10.18
CA TYR A 10 11.90 -3.23 9.16
C TYR A 10 12.04 -2.48 7.83
N ALA A 11 11.49 -1.27 7.72
CA ALA A 11 11.37 -0.56 6.46
C ALA A 11 12.73 -0.26 5.81
N ASN A 12 13.73 0.18 6.57
CA ASN A 12 15.05 0.52 6.04
C ASN A 12 15.77 -0.69 5.42
N LEU A 13 15.67 -1.86 6.06
CA LEU A 13 16.21 -3.11 5.50
C LEU A 13 15.50 -3.46 4.18
N THR A 14 14.17 -3.42 4.16
CA THR A 14 13.39 -3.72 2.96
C THR A 14 13.64 -2.71 1.83
N LEU A 15 13.79 -1.43 2.14
CA LEU A 15 14.10 -0.38 1.18
C LEU A 15 15.46 -0.63 0.50
N LYS A 16 16.47 -1.08 1.24
CA LYS A 16 17.75 -1.50 0.67
C LYS A 16 17.58 -2.67 -0.31
N MET A 17 16.79 -3.69 0.04
CA MET A 17 16.52 -4.83 -0.85
C MET A 17 15.81 -4.41 -2.14
N ILE A 18 14.79 -3.55 -2.04
CA ILE A 18 14.04 -3.05 -3.20
C ILE A 18 14.98 -2.24 -4.12
N ARG A 19 15.82 -1.39 -3.54
CA ARG A 19 16.76 -0.54 -4.30
C ARG A 19 17.93 -1.34 -4.89
N ALA A 20 18.33 -2.45 -4.28
CA ALA A 20 19.46 -3.26 -4.74
C ALA A 20 19.27 -3.93 -6.12
N GLY A 21 18.06 -3.93 -6.67
CA GLY A 21 17.79 -4.52 -7.99
C GLY A 21 16.75 -3.79 -8.83
N THR A 22 16.28 -2.60 -8.41
CA THR A 22 15.22 -1.88 -9.13
C THR A 22 15.50 -0.39 -9.20
N ASN A 23 15.11 0.25 -10.31
CA ASN A 23 15.09 1.72 -10.46
C ASN A 23 13.73 2.31 -10.02
N CYS A 24 13.09 1.71 -9.00
CA CYS A 24 11.78 2.13 -8.54
C CYS A 24 11.90 3.31 -7.57
N LEU A 25 11.02 4.31 -7.73
CA LEU A 25 10.80 5.33 -6.71
C LEU A 25 10.28 4.66 -5.44
N THR A 26 11.00 4.80 -4.32
CA THR A 26 10.60 4.34 -3.00
C THR A 26 10.03 5.51 -2.21
N MET A 27 8.78 5.35 -1.76
CA MET A 27 8.09 6.33 -0.93
C MET A 27 7.71 5.69 0.40
N ALA A 28 8.00 6.37 1.51
CA ALA A 28 7.55 5.97 2.83
C ALA A 28 6.43 6.90 3.32
N ILE A 29 5.35 6.31 3.82
CA ILE A 29 4.27 7.01 4.52
C ILE A 29 4.35 6.52 5.97
N CYS A 30 4.92 7.33 6.85
CA CYS A 30 5.25 6.93 8.22
C CYS A 30 4.51 7.81 9.23
N ALA A 31 4.02 7.21 10.32
CA ALA A 31 3.36 7.93 11.40
C ALA A 31 4.33 8.78 12.24
N GLU A 32 5.64 8.52 12.13
CA GLU A 32 6.69 9.16 12.94
C GLU A 32 7.68 9.94 12.06
N GLN A 33 8.98 9.68 12.24
CA GLN A 33 10.08 10.46 11.66
C GLN A 33 10.36 10.16 10.17
N GLY A 34 9.78 9.08 9.64
CA GLY A 34 10.07 8.63 8.27
C GLY A 34 11.15 7.57 8.17
N HIS A 35 11.58 7.31 6.93
CA HIS A 35 12.61 6.31 6.62
C HIS A 35 13.68 6.94 5.74
N GLU A 36 14.90 6.99 6.24
CA GLU A 36 16.06 7.61 5.60
C GLU A 36 16.47 6.91 4.30
N ASP A 37 16.18 5.62 4.17
CA ASP A 37 16.46 4.85 2.95
C ASP A 37 15.39 5.05 1.86
N ALA A 38 14.29 5.75 2.15
CA ALA A 38 13.27 6.09 1.18
C ALA A 38 13.66 7.35 0.41
N MET A 39 13.44 7.36 -0.91
CA MET A 39 13.74 8.55 -1.73
C MET A 39 12.79 9.72 -1.45
N LEU A 40 11.58 9.43 -0.96
CA LEU A 40 10.62 10.42 -0.51
C LEU A 40 9.89 9.89 0.73
N THR A 41 9.69 10.75 1.71
CA THR A 41 8.99 10.42 2.95
C THR A 41 7.89 11.44 3.23
N ILE A 42 6.71 10.94 3.59
CA ILE A 42 5.65 11.72 4.25
C ILE A 42 5.66 11.32 5.73
N ARG A 43 6.05 12.27 6.58
CA ARG A 43 6.14 12.12 8.05
C ARG A 43 4.80 12.38 8.71
N ASP A 44 4.71 12.05 10.00
CA ASP A 44 3.55 12.32 10.85
C ASP A 44 2.22 11.85 10.25
N SER A 45 2.24 10.79 9.44
CA SER A 45 1.08 10.27 8.72
C SER A 45 0.35 9.22 9.55
N ASP A 46 -0.28 9.69 10.63
CA ASP A 46 -1.10 8.84 11.50
C ASP A 46 -2.34 8.25 10.78
N THR A 47 -2.97 7.28 11.43
CA THR A 47 -4.15 6.59 10.89
C THR A 47 -5.33 7.53 10.63
N MET A 48 -5.47 8.61 11.39
CA MET A 48 -6.57 9.58 11.24
C MET A 48 -6.38 10.44 9.99
N LYS A 49 -5.16 10.91 9.73
CA LYS A 49 -4.79 11.65 8.53
C LYS A 49 -4.96 10.77 7.30
N LEU A 50 -4.53 9.50 7.34
CA LEU A 50 -4.71 8.56 6.24
C LEU A 50 -6.19 8.31 5.92
N ARG A 51 -7.03 8.13 6.95
CA ARG A 51 -8.49 8.02 6.78
C ARG A 51 -9.10 9.28 6.16
N LYS A 52 -8.70 10.46 6.63
CA LYS A 52 -9.17 11.74 6.09
C LYS A 52 -8.76 11.90 4.63
N THR A 53 -7.52 11.58 4.28
CA THR A 53 -7.03 11.60 2.90
C THR A 53 -7.84 10.65 2.01
N ALA A 54 -8.14 9.44 2.47
CA ALA A 54 -9.00 8.51 1.72
C ALA A 54 -10.41 9.06 1.49
N GLN A 55 -11.00 9.73 2.49
CA GLN A 55 -12.30 10.40 2.35
C GLN A 55 -12.26 11.54 1.34
N VAL A 56 -11.19 12.35 1.35
CA VAL A 56 -11.00 13.42 0.37
C VAL A 56 -10.92 12.85 -1.04
N PHE A 57 -10.13 11.79 -1.26
CA PHE A 57 -10.07 11.12 -2.57
C PHE A 57 -11.43 10.59 -3.02
N LYS A 58 -12.20 9.97 -2.11
CA LYS A 58 -13.54 9.48 -2.41
C LYS A 58 -14.46 10.64 -2.85
N ARG A 59 -14.47 11.74 -2.10
CA ARG A 59 -15.30 12.92 -2.40
C ARG A 59 -14.94 13.53 -3.75
N VAL A 60 -13.67 13.80 -4.01
CA VAL A 60 -13.21 14.41 -5.28
C VAL A 60 -13.54 13.51 -6.47
N ARG A 61 -13.38 12.19 -6.33
CA ARG A 61 -13.77 11.22 -7.36
C ARG A 61 -15.27 11.32 -7.72
N GLU A 62 -16.12 11.44 -6.70
CA GLU A 62 -17.57 11.58 -6.86
C GLU A 62 -17.93 12.93 -7.50
N GLU A 63 -17.31 14.03 -7.08
CA GLU A 63 -17.47 15.37 -7.68
C GLU A 63 -17.05 15.40 -9.15
N MET A 64 -15.99 14.66 -9.51
CA MET A 64 -15.52 14.53 -10.89
C MET A 64 -16.35 13.54 -11.73
N GLY A 65 -17.36 12.87 -11.15
CA GLY A 65 -18.19 11.89 -11.85
C GLY A 65 -17.45 10.60 -12.26
N ILE A 66 -16.30 10.31 -11.65
CA ILE A 66 -15.49 9.14 -11.97
C ILE A 66 -16.12 7.90 -11.32
N LYS A 67 -16.71 7.03 -12.14
CA LYS A 67 -17.32 5.77 -11.67
C LYS A 67 -16.26 4.67 -11.57
N LEU A 68 -16.33 3.90 -10.47
CA LEU A 68 -15.57 2.66 -10.35
C LEU A 68 -16.31 1.54 -11.10
N PRO A 69 -15.58 0.61 -11.74
CA PRO A 69 -16.21 -0.54 -12.39
C PRO A 69 -16.81 -1.48 -11.34
N GLU A 70 -17.98 -2.05 -11.65
CA GLU A 70 -18.75 -2.90 -10.72
C GLU A 70 -18.01 -4.19 -10.34
N ASN A 71 -17.16 -4.69 -11.24
CA ASN A 71 -16.31 -5.87 -11.00
C ASN A 71 -15.06 -5.56 -10.12
N GLY A 72 -14.86 -4.31 -9.74
CA GLY A 72 -13.74 -3.85 -8.93
C GLY A 72 -12.40 -3.77 -9.65
N GLU A 73 -12.33 -3.97 -10.97
CA GLU A 73 -11.10 -3.90 -11.77
C GLU A 73 -10.61 -2.46 -11.98
N ASN A 74 -10.23 -1.79 -10.90
CA ASN A 74 -9.87 -0.37 -10.90
C ASN A 74 -8.35 -0.10 -11.01
N VAL A 75 -7.51 -1.14 -11.06
CA VAL A 75 -6.07 -1.00 -11.26
C VAL A 75 -5.73 -1.30 -12.71
N ARG A 76 -5.21 -0.30 -13.42
CA ARG A 76 -4.77 -0.45 -14.81
C ARG A 76 -3.36 -1.04 -14.87
N PHE A 77 -3.18 -2.03 -15.74
CA PHE A 77 -1.88 -2.60 -16.06
C PHE A 77 -1.06 -1.70 -16.98
N THR A 78 0.26 -1.72 -16.78
CA THR A 78 1.23 -1.21 -17.75
C THR A 78 1.20 -2.07 -19.03
N GLY A 79 1.72 -1.54 -20.14
CA GLY A 79 1.75 -2.30 -21.41
C GLY A 79 2.48 -3.65 -21.30
N THR A 80 3.55 -3.72 -20.50
CA THR A 80 4.26 -4.98 -20.23
C THR A 80 3.40 -5.95 -19.42
N GLN A 81 2.72 -5.47 -18.38
CA GLN A 81 1.80 -6.28 -17.58
C GLN A 81 0.64 -6.82 -18.43
N THR A 82 0.05 -6.00 -19.29
CA THR A 82 -0.99 -6.42 -20.23
C THR A 82 -0.53 -7.59 -21.10
N ARG A 83 0.71 -7.55 -21.60
CA ARG A 83 1.28 -8.61 -22.45
C ARG A 83 1.42 -9.94 -21.72
N VAL A 84 1.92 -9.93 -20.49
CA VAL A 84 2.13 -11.15 -19.70
C VAL A 84 0.83 -11.68 -19.09
N HIS A 85 -0.20 -10.83 -18.97
CA HIS A 85 -1.54 -11.20 -18.50
C HIS A 85 -2.53 -11.46 -19.65
N GLY A 86 -2.04 -11.92 -20.82
CA GLY A 86 -2.88 -12.37 -21.92
C GLY A 86 -3.79 -11.29 -22.51
N GLY A 87 -3.33 -10.03 -22.52
CA GLY A 87 -4.10 -8.90 -23.04
C GLY A 87 -5.05 -8.23 -22.05
N LYS A 88 -5.16 -8.74 -20.80
CA LYS A 88 -5.93 -8.05 -19.76
C LYS A 88 -5.36 -6.67 -19.49
N THR A 89 -6.21 -5.66 -19.35
CA THR A 89 -5.78 -4.26 -19.17
C THR A 89 -6.01 -3.74 -17.77
N HIS A 90 -6.89 -4.37 -17.00
CA HIS A 90 -7.25 -3.97 -15.66
C HIS A 90 -7.31 -5.18 -14.73
N THR A 91 -7.26 -4.91 -13.44
CA THR A 91 -7.38 -5.94 -12.41
C THR A 91 -8.00 -5.39 -11.14
N ASN A 92 -8.61 -6.30 -10.38
CA ASN A 92 -9.18 -5.97 -9.09
C ASN A 92 -8.10 -6.17 -8.02
N PRO A 93 -7.67 -5.12 -7.30
CA PRO A 93 -6.59 -5.24 -6.32
C PRO A 93 -6.92 -6.19 -5.18
N LEU A 94 -8.21 -6.42 -4.90
CA LEU A 94 -8.65 -7.33 -3.84
C LEU A 94 -8.46 -8.81 -4.21
N THR A 95 -8.28 -9.15 -5.49
CA THR A 95 -8.03 -10.55 -5.90
C THR A 95 -6.61 -11.01 -5.57
N PHE A 96 -5.71 -10.09 -5.24
CA PHE A 96 -4.32 -10.39 -4.88
C PHE A 96 -4.04 -10.14 -3.40
N ALA A 97 -5.07 -9.90 -2.58
CA ALA A 97 -4.88 -9.74 -1.16
C ALA A 97 -4.20 -11.01 -0.62
N PRO A 98 -3.02 -10.90 0.02
CA PRO A 98 -2.27 -12.05 0.53
C PRO A 98 -3.00 -12.77 1.67
N VAL A 99 -4.13 -12.23 2.11
CA VAL A 99 -4.99 -12.77 3.16
C VAL A 99 -6.45 -12.47 2.80
N ALA A 100 -7.36 -13.38 3.14
CA ALA A 100 -8.79 -13.19 2.93
C ALA A 100 -9.28 -11.88 3.54
N VAL A 101 -10.23 -11.21 2.87
CA VAL A 101 -10.84 -9.96 3.33
C VAL A 101 -11.35 -10.14 4.76
N GLY A 102 -10.79 -9.38 5.71
CA GLY A 102 -11.09 -9.49 7.15
C GLY A 102 -9.97 -10.09 8.00
N VAL A 103 -8.92 -10.66 7.39
CA VAL A 103 -7.74 -11.23 8.07
C VAL A 103 -6.50 -10.37 7.80
N ALA A 104 -6.67 -9.04 7.75
CA ALA A 104 -5.56 -8.10 7.61
C ALA A 104 -5.26 -7.44 8.97
N GLY A 105 -4.14 -7.80 9.59
CA GLY A 105 -3.70 -7.27 10.88
C GLY A 105 -2.65 -8.18 11.54
N ALA A 106 -2.00 -7.71 12.60
CA ALA A 106 -0.98 -8.48 13.34
C ALA A 106 -1.48 -9.87 13.77
N THR A 107 -2.78 -9.98 14.09
CA THR A 107 -3.48 -11.22 14.44
C THR A 107 -3.46 -12.26 13.32
N ALA A 108 -3.46 -11.83 12.05
CA ALA A 108 -3.38 -12.70 10.89
C ALA A 108 -2.04 -13.44 10.78
N PHE A 109 -1.01 -12.84 11.36
CA PHE A 109 0.35 -13.38 11.41
C PHE A 109 0.65 -14.02 12.78
N GLY A 110 -0.39 -14.29 13.59
CA GLY A 110 -0.26 -14.95 14.88
C GLY A 110 0.18 -14.03 16.02
N HIS A 111 0.20 -12.70 15.83
CA HIS A 111 0.57 -11.76 16.87
C HIS A 111 -0.65 -11.28 17.68
N SER A 112 -0.57 -11.39 19.00
CA SER A 112 -1.64 -10.95 19.91
C SER A 112 -1.51 -9.45 20.25
N ALA A 113 -2.63 -8.83 20.63
CA ALA A 113 -2.63 -7.42 21.04
C ALA A 113 -1.77 -7.17 22.30
N GLU A 114 -1.58 -8.19 23.14
CA GLU A 114 -0.69 -8.16 24.31
C GLU A 114 0.79 -8.13 23.92
N GLN A 115 1.19 -8.82 22.85
CA GLN A 115 2.56 -8.81 22.35
C GLN A 115 2.97 -7.41 21.85
N MET A 116 2.05 -6.68 21.22
CA MET A 116 2.31 -5.31 20.74
C MET A 116 2.34 -4.24 21.85
N LYS A 117 1.97 -4.58 23.08
CA LYS A 117 2.04 -3.66 24.25
C LYS A 117 3.37 -3.71 25.00
N ARG A 118 4.23 -4.72 24.73
CA ARG A 118 5.50 -4.91 25.46
C ARG A 118 6.70 -4.14 24.86
N GLU A 119 6.52 -3.47 23.74
CA GLU A 119 7.57 -2.69 23.05
C GLU A 119 7.36 -1.16 23.19
N GLY A 120 6.87 -0.72 24.35
CA GLY A 120 6.75 0.70 24.73
C GLY A 120 7.73 1.08 25.83
#